data_AF-A0A383VV79-F1
#
_entry.id   AF-A0A383VV79-F1
#
_cell.length_a   1.000
_cell.length_b   1.000
_cell.length_c   1.000
_cell.angle_alpha   90.00
_cell.angle_beta   90.00
_cell.angle_gamma   90.00
#
_symmetry.space_group_name_H-M   'P 1'
#
loop_
_entity.id
_entity.type
_entity.pdbx_description
1 polymer ?
#
loop_
_entity_poly.entity_id
_entity_poly.type
_entity_poly.pdbx_seq_one_letter_code
_entity_poly.pdbx_strand_id
1 'polypeptide(L)'
;MSVVPHDIPPTNITTASKSAKEQMLQAATANGYKGTAKDLLVLDLRMGYTPNEARQLLSNWGNTGAWWFVVCEVVDYLLHMPCFGCVLLVLMNRMGPMAARKTGLPVLRKSYLWVLLAVGLDVAENALQLLLVLAYMQQPQQTSAAWWEAAAVAGSTVNMAKWWSARCGGLFSLLLAAAALSPSSSSVKPARGQRIKQG
;
A
#
# COMPACT_ATOMS: atom_id res chain seq x y z
N MET A 1 38.25 -32.32 12.68
CA MET A 1 36.81 -32.41 12.37
C MET A 1 36.42 -31.13 11.66
N SER A 2 36.17 -31.21 10.35
CA SER A 2 35.85 -30.05 9.50
C SER A 2 34.34 -29.80 9.57
N VAL A 3 33.93 -28.62 10.04
CA VAL A 3 32.53 -28.20 10.04
C VAL A 3 32.20 -27.74 8.62
N VAL A 4 31.38 -28.52 7.92
CA VAL A 4 30.83 -28.15 6.62
C VAL A 4 29.79 -27.05 6.86
N PRO A 5 29.87 -25.88 6.20
CA PRO A 5 28.82 -24.89 6.27
C PRO A 5 27.59 -25.45 5.53
N HIS A 6 26.46 -25.53 6.22
CA HIS A 6 25.18 -25.74 5.57
C HIS A 6 24.79 -24.45 4.85
N ASP A 7 24.97 -24.43 3.53
CA ASP A 7 24.34 -23.47 2.65
C ASP A 7 22.81 -23.63 2.78
N ILE A 8 22.17 -22.70 3.48
CA ILE A 8 20.72 -22.56 3.45
C ILE A 8 20.40 -21.88 2.12
N PRO A 9 19.74 -22.57 1.17
CA PRO A 9 19.40 -21.95 -0.09
C PRO A 9 18.49 -20.74 0.17
N PRO A 10 18.69 -19.61 -0.53
CA PRO A 10 17.85 -18.44 -0.36
C PRO A 10 16.41 -18.81 -0.72
N THR A 11 15.53 -18.83 0.28
CA THR A 11 14.09 -19.02 0.08
C THR A 11 13.60 -17.84 -0.74
N ASN A 12 13.43 -18.06 -2.04
CA ASN A 12 12.91 -17.04 -2.97
C ASN A 12 11.48 -16.70 -2.56
N ILE A 13 11.30 -15.56 -1.89
CA ILE A 13 10.00 -15.06 -1.42
C ILE A 13 8.98 -14.95 -2.58
N THR A 14 9.47 -14.79 -3.81
CA THR A 14 8.67 -14.75 -5.05
C THR A 14 8.03 -16.09 -5.44
N THR A 15 8.60 -17.25 -5.05
CA THR A 15 8.00 -18.56 -5.32
C THR A 15 6.88 -18.88 -4.32
N ALA A 16 7.04 -18.48 -3.05
CA ALA A 16 6.00 -18.65 -2.03
C ALA A 16 4.74 -17.81 -2.31
N SER A 17 4.90 -16.58 -2.83
CA SER A 17 3.77 -15.73 -3.24
C SER A 17 3.00 -16.34 -4.41
N LYS A 18 3.68 -16.89 -5.42
CA LYS A 18 3.02 -17.58 -6.54
C LYS A 18 2.27 -18.83 -6.08
N SER A 19 2.88 -19.63 -5.19
CA SER A 19 2.23 -20.82 -4.66
C SER A 19 0.99 -20.50 -3.82
N ALA A 20 1.01 -19.44 -3.00
CA ALA A 20 -0.15 -19.04 -2.21
C ALA A 20 -1.33 -18.61 -3.11
N LYS A 21 -1.07 -17.82 -4.16
CA LYS A 21 -2.08 -17.39 -5.14
C LYS A 21 -2.71 -18.56 -5.88
N GLU A 22 -1.88 -19.48 -6.32
CA GLU A 22 -2.32 -20.70 -7.01
C GLU A 22 -3.13 -21.60 -6.07
N GLN A 23 -2.75 -21.71 -4.80
CA GLN A 23 -3.49 -22.49 -3.80
C GLN A 23 -4.83 -21.85 -3.43
N MET A 24 -4.90 -20.52 -3.30
CA MET A 24 -6.16 -19.80 -3.11
C MET A 24 -7.09 -19.99 -4.32
N LEU A 25 -6.56 -19.90 -5.54
CA LEU A 25 -7.33 -20.16 -6.77
C LEU A 25 -7.84 -21.59 -6.82
N GLN A 26 -6.99 -22.59 -6.55
CA GLN A 26 -7.40 -23.98 -6.52
C GLN A 26 -8.51 -24.23 -5.50
N ALA A 27 -8.36 -23.70 -4.27
CA ALA A 27 -9.39 -23.80 -3.23
C ALA A 27 -10.70 -23.12 -3.65
N ALA A 28 -10.61 -21.97 -4.31
CA ALA A 28 -11.81 -21.26 -4.74
C ALA A 28 -12.51 -21.92 -5.94
N THR A 29 -11.75 -22.41 -6.92
CA THR A 29 -12.30 -23.16 -8.05
C THR A 29 -13.00 -24.43 -7.56
N ALA A 30 -12.47 -25.11 -6.53
CA ALA A 30 -13.14 -26.23 -5.88
C ALA A 30 -14.49 -25.85 -5.24
N ASN A 31 -14.66 -24.58 -4.84
CA ASN A 31 -15.92 -24.02 -4.31
C ASN A 31 -16.79 -23.36 -5.40
N GLY A 32 -16.52 -23.60 -6.69
CA GLY A 32 -17.35 -23.12 -7.80
C GLY A 32 -17.01 -21.72 -8.34
N TYR A 33 -15.88 -21.14 -7.91
CA TYR A 33 -15.40 -19.88 -8.45
C TYR A 33 -14.89 -20.01 -9.90
N LYS A 34 -15.32 -19.09 -10.78
CA LYS A 34 -15.00 -19.09 -12.23
C LYS A 34 -14.10 -17.94 -12.68
N GLY A 35 -13.62 -17.10 -11.77
CA GLY A 35 -12.75 -15.96 -12.09
C GLY A 35 -11.27 -16.33 -12.16
N THR A 36 -10.40 -15.32 -12.18
CA THR A 36 -8.94 -15.52 -12.24
C THR A 36 -8.30 -15.37 -10.86
N ALA A 37 -7.05 -15.85 -10.69
CA ALA A 37 -6.29 -15.60 -9.45
C ALA A 37 -6.22 -14.12 -9.07
N LYS A 38 -6.29 -13.20 -10.04
CA LYS A 38 -6.25 -11.75 -9.78
C LYS A 38 -7.51 -11.24 -9.08
N ASP A 39 -8.68 -11.82 -9.38
CA ASP A 39 -9.96 -11.39 -8.81
C ASP A 39 -10.27 -12.13 -7.49
N LEU A 40 -9.38 -13.04 -7.09
CA LEU A 40 -9.38 -13.79 -5.84
C LEU A 40 -8.55 -13.16 -4.74
N LEU A 41 -7.60 -12.31 -5.08
CA LEU A 41 -6.49 -12.01 -4.18
C LEU A 41 -6.73 -10.86 -3.24
N VAL A 42 -7.83 -10.14 -3.38
CA VAL A 42 -7.96 -8.90 -2.66
C VAL A 42 -9.40 -8.63 -2.29
N LEU A 43 -9.62 -8.30 -1.01
CA LEU A 43 -10.73 -7.47 -0.55
C LEU A 43 -10.53 -6.02 -1.06
N ASP A 44 -10.16 -5.87 -2.33
CA ASP A 44 -9.87 -4.61 -2.99
C ASP A 44 -10.56 -4.62 -4.34
N LEU A 45 -11.85 -4.28 -4.34
CA LEU A 45 -12.55 -3.93 -5.58
C LEU A 45 -12.30 -2.45 -5.94
N ARG A 46 -11.02 -2.04 -5.81
CA ARG A 46 -10.33 -0.80 -6.26
C ARG A 46 -10.90 0.56 -5.79
N MET A 47 -12.12 0.62 -5.28
CA MET A 47 -12.82 1.81 -4.78
C MET A 47 -13.79 1.45 -3.62
N GLY A 48 -13.48 0.40 -2.85
CA GLY A 48 -14.38 -0.15 -1.82
C GLY A 48 -15.19 -1.36 -2.29
N TYR A 49 -15.89 -1.99 -1.36
CA TYR A 49 -16.77 -3.14 -1.56
C TYR A 49 -17.99 -3.04 -0.62
N THR A 50 -19.07 -3.71 -1.00
CA THR A 50 -20.24 -3.90 -0.14
C THR A 50 -20.07 -5.13 0.76
N PRO A 51 -20.80 -5.22 1.88
CA PRO A 51 -20.79 -6.43 2.70
C PRO A 51 -21.20 -7.69 1.93
N ASN A 52 -22.14 -7.60 1.00
CA ASN A 52 -22.56 -8.75 0.20
C ASN A 52 -21.44 -9.24 -0.73
N GLU A 53 -20.71 -8.32 -1.38
CA GLU A 53 -19.57 -8.66 -2.23
C GLU A 53 -18.44 -9.30 -1.41
N ALA A 54 -18.12 -8.75 -0.23
CA ALA A 54 -17.14 -9.34 0.67
C ALA A 54 -17.56 -10.76 1.11
N ARG A 55 -18.85 -10.97 1.43
CA ARG A 55 -19.36 -12.28 1.86
C ARG A 55 -19.29 -13.29 0.73
N GLN A 56 -19.67 -12.88 -0.48
CA GLN A 56 -19.61 -13.72 -1.66
C GLN A 56 -18.15 -14.09 -1.98
N LEU A 57 -17.23 -13.14 -1.88
CA LEU A 57 -15.80 -13.36 -2.09
C LEU A 57 -15.24 -14.37 -1.08
N LEU A 58 -15.48 -14.18 0.22
CA LEU A 58 -15.06 -15.11 1.26
C LEU A 58 -15.70 -16.51 1.11
N SER A 59 -16.97 -16.56 0.70
CA SER A 59 -17.64 -17.82 0.37
C SER A 59 -17.00 -18.53 -0.80
N ASN A 60 -16.59 -17.80 -1.82
CA ASN A 60 -15.88 -18.37 -2.96
C ASN A 60 -14.49 -18.88 -2.55
N TRP A 61 -13.81 -18.22 -1.61
CA TRP A 61 -12.49 -18.66 -1.13
C TRP A 61 -12.56 -19.95 -0.31
N GLY A 62 -13.66 -20.14 0.44
CA GLY A 62 -13.76 -21.16 1.47
C GLY A 62 -12.74 -20.97 2.60
N ASN A 63 -12.75 -21.88 3.58
CA ASN A 63 -11.86 -21.76 4.75
C ASN A 63 -10.37 -21.79 4.40
N THR A 64 -9.97 -22.59 3.41
CA THR A 64 -8.57 -22.69 2.99
C THR A 64 -8.09 -21.39 2.34
N GLY A 65 -8.89 -20.79 1.46
CA GLY A 65 -8.54 -19.51 0.84
C GLY A 65 -8.50 -18.37 1.88
N ALA A 66 -9.46 -18.35 2.82
CA ALA A 66 -9.47 -17.39 3.92
C ALA A 66 -8.22 -17.48 4.81
N TRP A 67 -7.76 -18.70 5.15
CA TRP A 67 -6.51 -18.89 5.90
C TRP A 67 -5.28 -18.37 5.14
N TRP A 68 -5.20 -18.64 3.84
CA TRP A 68 -4.09 -18.13 3.02
C TRP A 68 -4.09 -16.61 2.93
N PHE A 69 -5.27 -15.99 2.86
CA PHE A 69 -5.40 -14.54 2.95
C PHE A 69 -4.83 -14.02 4.27
N VAL A 70 -5.23 -14.59 5.41
CA VAL A 70 -4.70 -14.23 6.73
C VAL A 70 -3.18 -14.32 6.79
N VAL A 71 -2.58 -15.39 6.27
CA VAL A 71 -1.12 -15.56 6.25
C VAL A 71 -0.46 -14.47 5.39
N CYS A 72 -1.01 -14.18 4.21
CA CYS A 72 -0.49 -13.13 3.34
C CYS A 72 -0.55 -11.76 4.02
N GLU A 73 -1.70 -11.42 4.63
CA GLU A 73 -1.90 -10.17 5.36
C GLU A 73 -0.95 -10.02 6.53
N VAL A 74 -0.74 -11.07 7.33
CA VAL A 74 0.22 -11.03 8.45
C VAL A 74 1.65 -10.80 7.96
N VAL A 75 2.05 -11.46 6.87
CA VAL A 75 3.36 -11.24 6.24
C VAL A 75 3.50 -9.81 5.73
N ASP A 76 2.45 -9.27 5.12
CA ASP A 76 2.44 -7.90 4.60
C ASP A 76 2.57 -6.89 5.75
N TYR A 77 1.77 -7.07 6.81
CA TYR A 77 1.73 -6.23 8.00
C TYR A 77 3.04 -6.25 8.79
N LEU A 78 3.70 -7.42 8.92
CA LEU A 78 4.93 -7.56 9.70
C LEU A 78 6.19 -7.18 8.93
N LEU A 79 6.22 -7.38 7.61
CA LEU A 79 7.44 -7.22 6.83
C LEU A 79 7.35 -6.11 5.78
N HIS A 80 6.37 -6.18 4.89
CA HIS A 80 6.32 -5.26 3.75
C HIS A 80 5.93 -3.85 4.17
N MET A 81 4.88 -3.69 4.99
CA MET A 81 4.41 -2.37 5.41
C MET A 81 5.45 -1.57 6.20
N PRO A 82 6.13 -2.12 7.22
CA PRO A 82 7.13 -1.35 7.97
C PRO A 82 8.32 -0.99 7.09
N CYS A 83 8.81 -1.94 6.27
CA CYS A 83 9.94 -1.69 5.38
C CYS A 83 9.62 -0.61 4.34
N PHE A 84 8.48 -0.73 3.65
CA PHE A 84 8.07 0.22 2.62
C PHE A 84 7.76 1.60 3.22
N GLY A 85 7.02 1.63 4.34
CA GLY A 85 6.70 2.85 5.07
C GLY A 85 7.94 3.60 5.56
N CYS A 86 8.90 2.89 6.15
CA CYS A 86 10.17 3.48 6.59
C CYS A 86 10.98 4.06 5.42
N VAL A 87 11.09 3.34 4.30
CA VAL A 87 11.82 3.83 3.11
C VAL A 87 11.17 5.10 2.55
N LEU A 88 9.86 5.11 2.38
CA LEU A 88 9.13 6.30 1.91
C LEU A 88 9.26 7.47 2.88
N LEU A 89 9.20 7.21 4.20
CA LEU A 89 9.32 8.24 5.21
C LEU A 89 10.71 8.91 5.16
N VAL A 90 11.78 8.10 5.08
CA VAL A 90 13.15 8.60 4.95
C VAL A 90 13.30 9.41 3.66
N LEU A 91 12.79 8.90 2.54
CA LEU A 91 12.87 9.57 1.24
C LEU A 91 12.17 10.93 1.29
N MET A 92 10.94 11.00 1.78
CA MET A 92 10.17 12.26 1.85
C MET A 92 10.76 13.24 2.85
N ASN A 93 11.32 12.76 3.97
CA ASN A 93 11.99 13.61 4.94
C ASN A 93 13.29 14.25 4.37
N ARG A 94 13.90 13.64 3.34
CA ARG A 94 15.05 14.21 2.63
C ARG A 94 14.63 15.12 1.48
N MET A 95 13.68 14.67 0.65
CA MET A 95 13.24 15.42 -0.54
C MET A 95 12.42 16.68 -0.18
N GLY A 96 11.58 16.61 0.86
CA GLY A 96 10.72 17.72 1.28
C GLY A 96 11.48 19.03 1.56
N PRO A 97 12.50 19.03 2.44
CA PRO A 97 13.32 20.20 2.71
C PRO A 97 14.15 20.68 1.51
N MET A 98 14.58 19.78 0.63
CA MET A 98 15.28 20.16 -0.61
C MET A 98 14.34 20.89 -1.56
N ALA A 99 13.16 20.34 -1.82
CA ALA A 99 12.14 20.96 -2.65
C ALA A 99 11.69 22.32 -2.07
N ALA A 100 11.45 22.38 -0.75
CA ALA A 100 11.07 23.63 -0.07
C ALA A 100 12.11 24.74 -0.23
N ARG A 101 13.41 24.42 -0.15
CA ARG A 101 14.49 25.40 -0.37
C ARG A 101 14.52 25.90 -1.81
N LYS A 102 14.20 25.02 -2.77
CA LYS A 102 14.30 25.31 -4.19
C LYS A 102 13.11 26.11 -4.72
N THR A 103 11.91 25.85 -4.23
CA THR A 103 10.67 26.55 -4.63
C THR A 103 10.29 27.72 -3.73
N GLY A 104 10.88 27.79 -2.53
CA GLY A 104 10.45 28.74 -1.50
C GLY A 104 9.13 28.37 -0.82
N LEU A 105 8.55 27.19 -1.10
CA LEU A 105 7.29 26.74 -0.51
C LEU A 105 7.53 25.96 0.80
N PRO A 106 7.27 26.55 1.98
CA PRO A 106 7.59 25.91 3.27
C PRO A 106 6.74 24.65 3.54
N VAL A 107 5.54 24.56 2.96
CA VAL A 107 4.63 23.41 3.11
C VAL A 107 5.28 22.09 2.66
N LEU A 108 6.20 22.13 1.70
CA LEU A 108 6.89 20.93 1.19
C LEU A 108 7.79 20.25 2.23
N ARG A 109 8.20 20.97 3.30
CA ARG A 109 8.94 20.39 4.43
C ARG A 109 8.14 19.34 5.18
N LYS A 110 6.81 19.42 5.13
CA LYS A 110 5.88 18.49 5.81
C LYS A 110 5.35 17.40 4.87
N SER A 111 6.00 17.18 3.72
CA SER A 111 5.63 16.13 2.76
C SER A 111 5.57 14.73 3.36
N TYR A 112 6.37 14.46 4.39
CA TYR A 112 6.33 13.19 5.13
C TYR A 112 4.98 12.90 5.81
N LEU A 113 4.15 13.92 6.10
CA LEU A 113 2.81 13.72 6.69
C LEU A 113 1.89 12.93 5.75
N TRP A 114 2.05 13.07 4.43
CA TRP A 114 1.30 12.27 3.45
C TRP A 114 1.68 10.79 3.50
N VAL A 115 2.96 10.49 3.72
CA VAL A 115 3.42 9.10 3.90
C VAL A 115 2.83 8.52 5.18
N LEU A 116 2.86 9.26 6.29
CA LEU A 116 2.28 8.81 7.55
C LEU A 116 0.77 8.56 7.43
N LEU A 117 0.05 9.43 6.73
CA LEU A 117 -1.38 9.23 6.47
C LEU A 117 -1.64 7.99 5.61
N ALA A 118 -0.90 7.82 4.51
CA ALA A 118 -1.05 6.66 3.62
C ALA A 118 -0.76 5.35 4.35
N VAL A 119 0.36 5.27 5.08
CA VAL A 119 0.74 4.09 5.87
C VAL A 119 -0.27 3.83 6.97
N GLY A 120 -0.77 4.87 7.67
CA GLY A 120 -1.77 4.71 8.71
C GLY A 120 -3.10 4.16 8.19
N LEU A 121 -3.54 4.61 7.01
CA LEU A 121 -4.76 4.12 6.36
C LEU A 121 -4.60 2.67 5.88
N ASP A 122 -3.43 2.33 5.34
CA ASP A 122 -3.09 0.96 4.91
C ASP A 122 -3.10 0.00 6.11
N VAL A 123 -2.44 0.38 7.21
CA VAL A 123 -2.45 -0.39 8.47
C VAL A 123 -3.87 -0.59 9.01
N ALA A 124 -4.69 0.47 9.02
CA ALA A 124 -6.07 0.40 9.52
C ALA A 124 -6.95 -0.51 8.64
N GLU A 125 -6.78 -0.46 7.32
CA GLU A 125 -7.53 -1.31 6.40
C GLU A 125 -7.15 -2.78 6.54
N ASN A 126 -5.86 -3.12 6.53
CA ASN A 126 -5.41 -4.51 6.72
C ASN A 126 -5.91 -5.08 8.06
N ALA A 127 -5.89 -4.29 9.14
CA ALA A 127 -6.44 -4.71 10.43
C ALA A 127 -7.95 -5.01 10.34
N LEU A 128 -8.73 -4.17 9.65
CA LEU A 128 -10.17 -4.37 9.47
C LEU A 128 -10.48 -5.57 8.58
N GLN A 129 -9.70 -5.80 7.52
CA GLN A 129 -9.84 -6.97 6.65
C GLN A 129 -9.49 -8.26 7.40
N LEU A 130 -8.40 -8.27 8.16
CA LEU A 130 -8.03 -9.40 9.00
C LEU A 130 -9.14 -9.77 9.99
N LEU A 131 -9.70 -8.77 10.69
CA LEU A 131 -10.84 -8.97 11.58
C LEU A 131 -12.07 -9.51 10.85
N LEU A 132 -12.36 -8.99 9.65
CA LEU A 132 -13.49 -9.44 8.83
C LEU A 132 -13.36 -10.91 8.43
N VAL A 133 -12.16 -11.33 8.01
CA VAL A 133 -11.88 -12.72 7.59
C VAL A 133 -11.90 -13.66 8.79
N LEU A 134 -11.26 -13.28 9.90
CA LEU A 134 -11.29 -14.08 11.13
C LEU A 134 -12.72 -14.24 11.66
N ALA A 135 -13.52 -13.17 11.65
CA ALA A 135 -14.92 -13.22 12.02
C ALA A 135 -15.72 -14.15 11.10
N TYR A 136 -15.50 -14.09 9.78
CA TYR A 136 -16.14 -14.97 8.82
C TYR A 136 -15.83 -16.45 9.09
N MET A 137 -14.55 -16.76 9.37
CA MET A 137 -14.09 -18.12 9.67
C MET A 137 -14.64 -18.68 10.99
N GLN A 138 -15.06 -17.81 11.91
CA GLN A 138 -15.57 -18.18 13.23
C GLN A 138 -17.09 -18.36 13.30
N GLN A 139 -17.87 -18.13 12.24
CA GLN A 139 -19.35 -18.15 12.35
C GLN A 139 -19.97 -19.56 12.19
N PRO A 140 -20.64 -20.08 13.24
CA PRO A 140 -21.86 -20.85 13.12
C PRO A 140 -23.08 -19.89 13.25
N GLN A 141 -23.83 -19.70 12.16
CA GLN A 141 -25.20 -19.11 12.11
C GLN A 141 -25.47 -17.74 12.79
N GLN A 142 -25.75 -16.75 11.94
CA GLN A 142 -26.73 -15.65 12.07
C GLN A 142 -26.61 -14.56 13.16
N THR A 143 -25.94 -14.77 14.29
CA THR A 143 -26.01 -13.78 15.40
C THR A 143 -25.04 -12.59 15.32
N SER A 144 -24.16 -12.52 14.32
CA SER A 144 -23.25 -11.37 14.14
C SER A 144 -23.28 -10.72 12.75
N ALA A 145 -24.37 -10.89 12.00
CA ALA A 145 -24.53 -10.27 10.68
C ALA A 145 -24.29 -8.76 10.70
N ALA A 146 -24.83 -8.03 11.69
CA ALA A 146 -24.68 -6.58 11.80
C ALA A 146 -23.24 -6.13 12.12
N TRP A 147 -22.53 -6.83 13.02
CA TRP A 147 -21.13 -6.50 13.34
C TRP A 147 -20.21 -6.80 12.17
N TRP A 148 -20.45 -7.92 11.49
CA TRP A 148 -19.72 -8.29 10.30
C TRP A 148 -19.94 -7.29 9.15
N GLU A 149 -21.19 -6.86 8.95
CA GLU A 149 -21.53 -5.83 7.98
C GLU A 149 -20.90 -4.48 8.32
N ALA A 150 -20.92 -4.07 9.59
CA ALA A 150 -20.25 -2.85 10.05
C ALA A 150 -18.73 -2.91 9.81
N ALA A 151 -18.09 -4.05 10.09
CA ALA A 151 -16.66 -4.25 9.81
C ALA A 151 -16.36 -4.20 8.31
N ALA A 152 -17.22 -4.80 7.47
CA ALA A 152 -17.09 -4.74 6.02
C ALA A 152 -17.22 -3.31 5.49
N VAL A 153 -18.20 -2.54 5.99
CA VAL A 153 -18.38 -1.12 5.63
C VAL A 153 -17.19 -0.28 6.08
N ALA A 154 -16.71 -0.49 7.32
CA ALA A 154 -15.55 0.23 7.83
C ALA A 154 -14.29 -0.08 7.01
N GLY A 155 -14.00 -1.36 6.75
CA GLY A 155 -12.85 -1.78 5.93
C GLY A 155 -12.91 -1.18 4.52
N SER A 156 -14.08 -1.25 3.88
CA SER A 156 -14.34 -0.63 2.58
C SER A 156 -14.10 0.88 2.59
N THR A 157 -14.60 1.59 3.61
CA THR A 157 -14.43 3.04 3.74
C THR A 157 -12.97 3.43 3.94
N VAL A 158 -12.22 2.68 4.77
CA VAL A 158 -10.79 2.92 4.97
C VAL A 158 -10.01 2.62 3.69
N ASN A 159 -10.35 1.55 2.96
CA ASN A 159 -9.73 1.24 1.67
C ASN A 159 -9.95 2.39 0.65
N MET A 160 -11.17 2.94 0.59
CA MET A 160 -11.44 4.12 -0.25
C MET A 160 -10.58 5.32 0.14
N ALA A 161 -10.52 5.64 1.44
CA ALA A 161 -9.72 6.74 1.95
C ALA A 161 -8.22 6.53 1.65
N LYS A 162 -7.73 5.30 1.78
CA LYS A 162 -6.36 4.90 1.43
C LYS A 162 -6.05 5.22 -0.02
N TRP A 163 -6.86 4.75 -0.97
CA TRP A 163 -6.64 4.99 -2.39
C TRP A 163 -6.75 6.47 -2.77
N TRP A 164 -7.66 7.21 -2.16
CA TRP A 164 -7.75 8.67 -2.33
C TRP A 164 -6.48 9.37 -1.81
N SER A 165 -6.02 9.01 -0.61
CA SER A 165 -4.78 9.52 -0.04
C SER A 165 -3.58 9.19 -0.93
N ALA A 166 -3.48 7.96 -1.44
CA ALA A 166 -2.41 7.54 -2.33
C ALA A 166 -2.40 8.32 -3.65
N ARG A 167 -3.58 8.58 -4.26
CA ARG A 167 -3.68 9.41 -5.47
C ARG A 167 -3.23 10.85 -5.22
N CYS A 168 -3.75 11.47 -4.16
CA CYS A 168 -3.39 12.83 -3.77
C CYS A 168 -1.90 12.95 -3.42
N GLY A 169 -1.38 12.01 -2.61
CA GLY A 169 0.03 11.93 -2.22
C GLY A 169 0.96 11.65 -3.40
N GLY A 170 0.54 10.81 -4.35
CA GLY A 170 1.27 10.53 -5.59
C GLY A 170 1.39 11.77 -6.48
N LEU A 171 0.29 12.48 -6.73
CA LEU A 171 0.30 13.76 -7.44
C LEU A 171 1.18 14.79 -6.73
N PHE A 172 1.05 14.90 -5.41
CA PHE A 172 1.89 15.79 -4.61
C PHE A 172 3.38 15.43 -4.69
N SER A 173 3.72 14.14 -4.67
CA SER A 173 5.10 13.65 -4.81
C SER A 173 5.68 13.92 -6.20
N LEU A 174 4.87 13.80 -7.26
CA LEU A 174 5.27 14.18 -8.62
C LEU A 174 5.56 15.68 -8.71
N LEU A 175 4.70 16.51 -8.13
CA LEU A 175 4.92 17.96 -8.04
C LEU A 175 6.19 18.29 -7.23
N LEU A 176 6.43 17.55 -6.13
CA LEU A 176 7.65 17.68 -5.32
C LEU A 176 8.90 17.31 -6.12
N ALA A 177 8.87 16.21 -6.87
CA ALA A 177 9.97 15.78 -7.72
C ALA A 177 10.23 16.77 -8.86
N ALA A 178 9.18 17.25 -9.54
CA ALA A 178 9.29 18.28 -10.57
C ALA A 178 9.93 19.55 -10.00
N ALA A 179 9.43 20.04 -8.86
CA ALA A 179 10.01 21.16 -8.12
C ALA A 179 11.49 20.93 -7.74
N ALA A 180 11.83 19.74 -7.28
CA ALA A 180 13.19 19.36 -6.91
C ALA A 180 14.13 19.28 -8.13
N LEU A 181 13.61 19.05 -9.33
CA LEU A 181 14.39 18.89 -10.57
C LEU A 181 14.48 20.17 -11.42
N SER A 182 13.52 21.10 -11.36
CA SER A 182 13.49 22.33 -12.18
C SER A 182 14.79 23.17 -12.05
N PRO A 183 15.44 23.64 -13.12
CA PRO A 183 16.67 24.44 -13.00
C PRO A 183 16.47 25.70 -12.13
N SER A 184 17.47 26.03 -11.29
CA SER A 184 17.39 27.23 -10.44
C SER A 184 17.44 28.50 -11.30
N SER A 185 16.46 29.38 -11.14
CA SER A 185 16.35 30.67 -11.84
C SER A 185 17.49 31.67 -11.51
N SER A 186 18.39 31.33 -10.60
CA SER A 186 19.53 32.16 -10.17
C SER A 186 20.73 32.19 -11.14
N SER A 187 20.66 31.55 -12.32
CA SER A 187 21.77 31.52 -13.30
C SER A 187 21.73 32.65 -14.35
N VAL A 188 20.77 33.59 -14.29
CA VAL A 188 20.85 34.77 -15.17
C VAL A 188 21.78 35.78 -14.50
N LYS A 189 23.09 35.65 -14.78
CA LYS A 189 24.03 36.75 -14.50
C LYS A 189 23.50 37.99 -15.24
N PRO A 190 23.25 39.12 -14.57
CA PRO A 190 22.93 40.35 -15.29
C PRO A 190 24.08 40.63 -16.24
N ALA A 191 23.76 40.82 -17.53
CA ALA A 191 24.72 41.23 -18.54
C ALA A 191 25.46 42.46 -17.98
N ARG A 192 26.75 42.28 -17.68
CA ARG A 192 27.61 43.31 -17.12
C ARG A 192 27.61 44.45 -18.13
N GLY A 193 26.90 45.53 -17.79
CA GLY A 193 26.71 46.67 -18.68
C GLY A 193 28.04 47.11 -19.26
N GLN A 194 28.15 47.07 -20.59
CA GLN A 194 29.22 47.74 -21.30
C GLN A 194 29.12 49.22 -20.99
N ARG A 195 30.03 49.70 -20.13
CA ARG A 195 30.27 51.13 -19.92
C ARG A 195 30.85 51.67 -21.23
N ILE A 196 30.00 52.26 -22.06
CA ILE A 196 30.46 53.05 -23.22
C ILE A 196 31.24 54.23 -22.64
N LYS A 197 32.56 54.20 -22.77
CA LYS A 197 33.38 55.40 -22.61
C LYS A 197 33.16 56.24 -23.86
N GLN A 198 32.40 57.31 -23.73
CA GLN A 198 32.46 58.41 -24.70
C GLN A 198 33.72 59.22 -24.36
N GLY A 199 34.66 59.22 -25.31
CA GLY A 199 35.77 60.16 -25.37
C GLY A 199 35.41 61.33 -26.26
#